data_AF-A0A0G0GXY1-F1
#
_entry.id   AF-A0A0G0GXY1-F1
#
_cell.length_a   1.000
_cell.length_b   1.000
_cell.length_c   1.000
_cell.angle_alpha   90.00
_cell.angle_beta   90.00
_cell.angle_gamma   90.00
#
_symmetry.space_group_name_H-M   'P 1'
#
loop_
_entity.id
_entity.type
_entity.pdbx_description
1 polymer ?
#
loop_
_entity_poly.entity_id
_entity_poly.type
_entity_poly.pdbx_seq_one_letter_code
_entity_poly.pdbx_strand_id
1 'polypeptide(L)'
;MAGKRKFLDGKLCFELWVQRSSLGKASNVLRDEFGIVNPSTGEKASTMGVWGAAWTYILNTLVEGRKGVESVWKANGELLTDLDWYTLVVTKARYIFGKKKFQKFIEKNSYLTPYL
;
A
#
# COMPACT_ATOMS: atom_id res chain seq x y z
N MET A 1 -1.00 28.50 -4.82
CA MET A 1 -0.12 27.36 -4.44
C MET A 1 -0.86 26.06 -4.78
N ALA A 2 -0.51 25.41 -5.89
CA ALA A 2 -1.13 24.13 -6.24
C ALA A 2 -0.73 23.08 -5.19
N GLY A 3 -1.69 22.62 -4.37
CA GLY A 3 -1.43 21.54 -3.43
C GLY A 3 -0.83 20.36 -4.18
N LYS A 4 0.25 19.75 -3.65
CA LYS A 4 0.89 18.56 -4.20
C LYS A 4 -0.18 17.48 -4.46
N ARG A 5 -0.70 17.40 -5.69
CA ARG A 5 -1.49 16.24 -6.12
C ARG A 5 -0.56 15.06 -5.98
N LYS A 6 -0.97 14.04 -5.20
CA LYS A 6 -0.23 12.77 -5.18
C LYS A 6 -0.25 12.26 -6.61
N PHE A 7 0.91 12.22 -7.27
CA PHE A 7 1.00 11.77 -8.66
C PHE A 7 0.82 10.24 -8.78
N LEU A 8 0.91 9.53 -7.64
CA LEU A 8 0.63 8.11 -7.54
C LEU A 8 -0.80 7.88 -7.06
N ASP A 9 -1.58 7.20 -7.90
CA ASP A 9 -2.86 6.62 -7.50
C ASP A 9 -2.65 5.35 -6.68
N GLY A 10 -3.24 5.30 -5.50
CA GLY A 10 -3.02 4.19 -4.55
C GLY A 10 -3.64 2.88 -5.00
N LYS A 11 -4.80 2.93 -5.66
CA LYS A 11 -5.50 1.74 -6.15
C LYS A 11 -4.72 1.11 -7.30
N LEU A 12 -4.31 1.91 -8.29
CA LEU A 12 -3.48 1.47 -9.40
C LEU A 12 -2.16 0.87 -8.91
N CYS A 13 -1.48 1.52 -7.96
CA CYS A 13 -0.24 0.99 -7.37
C CYS A 13 -0.46 -0.37 -6.71
N PHE A 14 -1.58 -0.55 -6.01
CA PHE A 14 -1.94 -1.82 -5.38
C PHE A 14 -2.25 -2.90 -6.43
N GLU A 15 -3.08 -2.62 -7.43
CA GLU A 15 -3.43 -3.55 -8.49
C GLU A 15 -2.19 -4.03 -9.26
N LEU A 16 -1.30 -3.10 -9.64
CA LEU A 16 -0.05 -3.45 -10.30
C LEU A 16 0.88 -4.28 -9.42
N TRP A 17 0.93 -3.98 -8.11
CA TRP A 17 1.71 -4.78 -7.18
C TRP A 17 1.16 -6.21 -7.09
N VAL A 18 -0.16 -6.38 -6.97
CA VAL A 18 -0.81 -7.70 -6.93
C VAL A 18 -0.56 -8.46 -8.23
N GLN A 19 -0.75 -7.83 -9.39
CA GLN A 19 -0.58 -8.46 -10.70
C GLN A 19 0.87 -8.88 -10.99
N ARG A 20 1.85 -8.10 -10.55
CA ARG A 20 3.28 -8.36 -10.84
C ARG A 20 4.00 -9.06 -9.69
N SER A 21 3.35 -9.23 -8.55
CA SER A 21 3.90 -9.71 -7.26
C SER A 21 5.21 -9.02 -6.85
N SER A 22 5.47 -7.82 -7.39
CA SER A 22 6.73 -7.09 -7.20
C SER A 22 6.50 -5.59 -7.37
N LEU A 23 6.88 -4.84 -6.34
CA LEU A 23 6.79 -3.38 -6.34
C LEU A 23 7.75 -2.74 -7.37
N GLY A 24 8.91 -3.36 -7.61
CA GLY A 24 9.86 -2.91 -8.63
C GLY A 24 9.29 -3.06 -10.05
N LYS A 25 8.63 -4.20 -10.32
CA LYS A 25 7.93 -4.40 -11.59
C LYS A 25 6.74 -3.45 -11.73
N ALA A 26 5.95 -3.24 -10.67
CA ALA A 26 4.86 -2.26 -10.67
C ALA A 26 5.34 -0.84 -10.99
N SER A 27 6.48 -0.43 -10.40
CA SER A 27 7.14 0.85 -10.70
C SER A 27 7.53 0.98 -12.18
N ASN A 28 8.07 -0.08 -12.79
CA ASN A 28 8.41 -0.08 -14.22
C ASN A 28 7.14 0.06 -15.07
N VAL A 29 6.08 -0.71 -14.77
CA VAL A 29 4.80 -0.64 -15.50
C VAL A 29 4.18 0.75 -15.44
N LEU A 30 4.19 1.40 -14.27
CA LEU A 30 3.71 2.77 -14.12
C LEU A 30 4.39 3.74 -15.10
N ARG A 31 5.70 3.61 -15.32
CA ARG A 31 6.44 4.42 -16.29
C ARG A 31 6.17 3.95 -17.73
N ASP A 32 6.41 2.68 -18.00
CA ASP A 32 6.56 2.14 -19.36
C ASP A 32 5.20 1.99 -20.08
N GLU A 33 4.14 1.65 -19.34
CA GLU A 33 2.80 1.43 -19.89
C GLU A 33 1.87 2.61 -19.62
N PHE A 34 1.98 3.26 -18.46
CA PHE A 34 1.07 4.35 -18.06
C PHE A 34 1.67 5.76 -18.20
N GLY A 35 2.96 5.89 -18.50
CA GLY A 35 3.64 7.20 -18.60
C GLY A 35 3.69 7.98 -17.28
N ILE A 36 3.43 7.33 -16.13
CA ILE A 36 3.41 7.95 -14.81
C ILE A 36 4.84 8.03 -14.27
N VAL A 37 5.40 9.24 -14.31
CA VAL A 37 6.71 9.58 -13.75
C VAL A 37 6.60 10.64 -12.66
N ASN A 38 7.63 10.75 -11.82
CA ASN A 38 7.71 11.81 -10.84
C ASN A 38 7.85 13.16 -11.56
N PRO A 39 6.89 14.09 -11.40
CA PRO A 39 6.91 15.36 -12.13
C PRO A 39 8.09 16.27 -11.76
N SER A 40 8.72 16.05 -10.61
CA SER A 40 9.86 16.85 -10.16
C SER A 40 11.20 16.35 -10.72
N THR A 41 11.32 15.06 -11.04
CA THR A 41 12.61 14.47 -11.45
C THR A 41 12.58 13.85 -12.84
N GLY A 42 11.40 13.63 -13.44
CA GLY A 42 11.24 12.87 -14.69
C GLY A 42 11.47 11.37 -14.54
N GLU A 43 11.87 10.92 -13.35
CA GLU A 43 12.22 9.53 -13.06
C GLU A 43 10.98 8.68 -12.73
N LYS A 44 11.12 7.36 -12.86
CA LYS A 44 10.09 6.42 -12.40
C LYS A 44 9.83 6.57 -10.90
N ALA A 45 8.61 6.23 -10.50
CA ALA A 45 8.25 6.17 -9.09
C ALA A 45 9.15 5.19 -8.32
N SER A 46 9.65 5.58 -7.14
CA SER A 46 10.44 4.65 -6.32
C SER A 46 9.57 3.50 -5.81
N THR A 47 10.20 2.34 -5.55
CA THR A 47 9.53 1.18 -4.94
C THR A 47 8.81 1.56 -3.64
N MET A 48 9.46 2.38 -2.81
CA MET A 48 8.86 2.90 -1.56
C MET A 48 7.67 3.83 -1.81
N GLY A 49 7.70 4.62 -2.88
CA GLY A 49 6.58 5.47 -3.29
C GLY A 49 5.35 4.64 -3.69
N VAL A 50 5.56 3.62 -4.53
CA VAL A 50 4.51 2.66 -4.94
C VAL A 50 3.96 1.93 -3.71
N TRP A 51 4.84 1.43 -2.85
CA TRP A 51 4.47 0.75 -1.60
C TRP A 51 3.63 1.65 -0.70
N GLY A 52 4.05 2.90 -0.46
CA GLY A 52 3.33 3.82 0.41
C GLY A 52 1.96 4.22 -0.16
N ALA A 53 1.86 4.38 -1.49
CA ALA A 53 0.60 4.65 -2.16
C ALA A 53 -0.36 3.45 -2.08
N ALA A 54 0.12 2.24 -2.38
CA ALA A 54 -0.65 1.00 -2.29
C ALA A 54 -1.16 0.76 -0.86
N TRP A 55 -0.29 0.87 0.16
CA TRP A 55 -0.71 0.69 1.55
C TRP A 55 -1.66 1.78 2.04
N THR A 56 -1.55 3.01 1.53
CA THR A 56 -2.56 4.04 1.82
C THR A 56 -3.93 3.60 1.30
N TYR A 57 -4.01 2.99 0.11
CA TYR A 57 -5.27 2.43 -0.40
C TYR A 57 -5.75 1.25 0.46
N ILE A 58 -4.90 0.26 0.69
CA ILE A 58 -5.19 -0.96 1.48
C ILE A 58 -5.77 -0.61 2.86
N LEU A 59 -5.19 0.37 3.57
CA LEU A 59 -5.67 0.76 4.89
C LEU A 59 -7.07 1.40 4.87
N ASN A 60 -7.55 1.87 3.72
CA ASN A 60 -8.91 2.35 3.54
C ASN A 60 -9.87 1.25 3.04
N THR A 61 -9.34 0.11 2.56
CA THR A 61 -10.10 -1.00 1.96
C THR A 61 -9.63 -2.36 2.49
N LEU A 62 -9.49 -2.51 3.81
CA LEU A 62 -8.82 -3.65 4.46
C LEU A 62 -9.25 -5.04 3.95
N VAL A 63 -10.55 -5.25 3.69
CA VAL A 63 -11.07 -6.53 3.17
C VAL A 63 -10.52 -6.85 1.78
N GLU A 64 -10.54 -5.88 0.87
CA GLU A 64 -9.99 -6.03 -0.48
C GLU A 64 -8.46 -6.10 -0.44
N GLY A 65 -7.86 -5.23 0.36
CA GLY A 65 -6.42 -5.18 0.58
C GLY A 65 -5.86 -6.53 1.04
N ARG A 66 -6.55 -7.22 1.96
CA ARG A 66 -6.15 -8.54 2.43
C ARG A 66 -6.07 -9.55 1.30
N LYS A 67 -7.11 -9.64 0.46
CA LYS A 67 -7.16 -10.59 -0.67
C LYS A 67 -5.99 -10.38 -1.63
N GLY A 68 -5.66 -9.12 -1.94
CA GLY A 68 -4.52 -8.82 -2.80
C GLY A 68 -3.17 -9.13 -2.16
N VAL A 69 -2.98 -8.78 -0.88
CA VAL A 69 -1.72 -9.09 -0.17
C VAL A 69 -1.53 -10.59 -0.01
N GLU A 70 -2.60 -11.33 0.32
CA GLU A 70 -2.59 -12.80 0.37
C GLU A 70 -2.19 -13.41 -0.98
N SER A 71 -2.70 -12.87 -2.09
CA SER A 71 -2.29 -13.30 -3.44
C SER A 71 -0.79 -13.08 -3.69
N VAL A 72 -0.25 -11.94 -3.25
CA VAL A 72 1.19 -11.64 -3.36
C VAL A 72 2.02 -12.61 -2.51
N TRP A 73 1.62 -12.87 -1.27
CA TRP A 73 2.31 -13.82 -0.37
C TRP A 73 2.31 -15.22 -0.96
N LYS A 74 1.15 -15.66 -1.44
CA LYS A 74 0.99 -16.95 -2.10
C LYS A 74 1.88 -17.07 -3.34
N ALA A 75 1.99 -16.02 -4.15
CA ALA A 75 2.88 -15.99 -5.32
C ALA A 75 4.36 -16.09 -4.93
N ASN A 76 4.71 -15.70 -3.70
CA ASN A 76 6.05 -15.83 -3.13
C ASN A 76 6.24 -17.14 -2.33
N GLY A 77 5.24 -18.03 -2.31
CA GLY A 77 5.30 -19.30 -1.58
C GLY A 77 4.99 -19.21 -0.08
N GLU A 78 4.40 -18.10 0.37
CA GLU A 78 4.08 -17.85 1.78
C GLU A 78 2.57 -17.86 2.03
N LEU A 79 2.16 -18.19 3.25
CA LEU A 79 0.76 -18.12 3.71
C LEU A 79 0.59 -16.91 4.61
N LEU A 80 -0.41 -16.07 4.32
CA LEU A 80 -0.75 -14.92 5.16
C LEU A 80 -1.76 -15.34 6.24
N THR A 81 -1.32 -15.50 7.48
CA THR A 81 -2.22 -15.81 8.60
C THR A 81 -3.00 -14.56 9.07
N ASP A 82 -4.04 -14.78 9.88
CA ASP A 82 -4.75 -13.69 10.56
C ASP A 82 -3.81 -12.84 11.42
N LEU A 83 -2.93 -13.49 12.19
CA LEU A 83 -1.96 -12.81 13.05
C LEU A 83 -1.02 -11.94 12.21
N ASP A 84 -0.45 -12.51 11.13
CA ASP A 84 0.42 -11.76 10.22
C ASP A 84 -0.30 -10.56 9.64
N TRP A 85 -1.54 -10.76 9.16
CA TRP A 85 -2.33 -9.70 8.58
C TRP A 85 -2.60 -8.56 9.56
N TYR A 86 -3.07 -8.86 10.77
CA TYR A 86 -3.40 -7.82 11.75
C TYR A 86 -2.15 -7.08 12.25
N THR A 87 -1.07 -7.79 12.55
CA THR A 87 0.21 -7.18 12.93
C THR A 87 0.77 -6.31 11.80
N LEU A 88 0.65 -6.77 10.55
CA LEU A 88 1.09 -6.03 9.37
C LEU A 88 0.28 -4.74 9.19
N VAL A 89 -1.06 -4.82 9.27
CA VAL A 89 -1.96 -3.66 9.16
C VAL A 89 -1.65 -2.63 10.24
N VAL A 90 -1.51 -3.04 11.50
CA VAL A 90 -1.18 -2.11 12.59
C VAL A 90 0.17 -1.44 12.35
N THR A 91 1.19 -2.22 12.00
CA THR A 91 2.54 -1.72 11.72
C THR A 91 2.53 -0.71 10.57
N LYS A 92 1.80 -1.01 9.48
CA LYS A 92 1.75 -0.13 8.30
C LYS A 92 0.92 1.11 8.57
N ALA A 93 -0.20 0.97 9.29
CA ALA A 93 -1.00 2.11 9.72
C ALA A 93 -0.19 3.06 10.60
N ARG A 94 0.61 2.54 11.55
CA ARG A 94 1.48 3.35 12.40
C ARG A 94 2.56 4.09 11.60
N TYR A 95 3.11 3.45 10.57
CA TYR A 95 4.11 4.07 9.70
C TYR A 95 3.52 5.15 8.78
N ILE A 96 2.35 4.89 8.18
CA ILE A 96 1.75 5.76 7.16
C ILE A 96 0.93 6.89 7.79
N PHE A 97 0.20 6.59 8.86
CA PHE A 97 -0.64 7.56 9.54
C PHE A 97 0.13 8.21 10.68
N GLY A 98 0.12 9.54 10.73
CA GLY A 98 0.56 10.26 11.92
C GLY A 98 -0.34 9.94 13.13
N LYS A 99 0.17 10.17 14.35
CA LYS A 99 -0.46 9.82 15.64
C LYS A 99 -1.98 9.99 15.67
N LYS A 100 -2.50 11.17 15.29
CA LYS A 100 -3.95 11.48 15.32
C LYS A 100 -4.76 10.60 14.35
N LYS A 101 -4.26 10.35 13.15
CA LYS A 101 -4.95 9.52 12.15
C LYS A 101 -4.87 8.04 12.51
N PHE A 102 -3.73 7.60 13.04
CA PHE A 102 -3.56 6.24 13.54
C PHE A 102 -4.54 5.94 14.68
N GLN A 103 -4.68 6.83 15.66
CA GLN A 103 -5.64 6.67 16.75
C GLN A 103 -7.08 6.49 16.24
N LYS A 104 -7.53 7.37 15.33
CA LYS A 104 -8.85 7.25 14.69
C LYS A 104 -9.02 5.96 13.89
N PHE A 105 -7.95 5.50 13.24
CA PHE A 105 -7.97 4.24 12.50
C PHE A 105 -8.18 3.04 13.42
N ILE A 106 -7.51 3.01 14.58
CA ILE A 106 -7.68 1.96 15.60
C ILE A 106 -9.07 2.03 16.23
N GLU A 107 -9.59 3.22 16.54
CA GLU A 107 -10.95 3.40 17.06
C GLU A 107 -11.99 2.85 16.07
N LYS A 108 -11.84 3.13 14.77
CA LYS A 108 -12.71 2.59 13.71
C LYS A 108 -12.57 1.07 13.53
N ASN A 109 -11.40 0.52 13.83
CA ASN A 109 -11.07 -0.90 13.65
C ASN A 109 -10.65 -1.50 14.99
N SER A 110 -11.51 -1.40 16.00
CA SER A 110 -11.18 -1.74 17.39
C SER A 110 -10.73 -3.19 17.59
N TYR A 111 -11.11 -4.10 16.68
CA TYR A 111 -10.62 -5.48 16.63
C TYR A 111 -9.10 -5.60 16.44
N LEU A 112 -8.41 -4.52 16.02
CA LEU A 112 -6.96 -4.47 15.87
C LEU A 112 -6.22 -4.10 17.18
N THR A 113 -6.94 -3.66 18.22
CA THR A 113 -6.34 -3.22 19.50
C THR A 113 -5.44 -4.27 20.17
N PRO A 114 -5.76 -5.58 20.15
CA PRO A 114 -4.87 -6.60 20.71
C PRO A 114 -3.51 -6.74 20.02
N TYR A 115 -3.31 -6.09 18.86
CA TYR A 115 -2.12 -6.22 18.02
C TYR A 115 -1.25 -4.95 17.99
N LEU A 116 -1.45 -4.02 18.94
CA LEU A 116 -0.73 -2.75 19.05
C LEU A 116 0.72 -2.88 19.56
#